data_AF-A0A3B8TAZ4-F1
#
_entry.id   AF-A0A3B8TAZ4-F1
#
_cell.length_a   1.000
_cell.length_b   1.000
_cell.length_c   1.000
_cell.angle_alpha   90.00
_cell.angle_beta   90.00
_cell.angle_gamma   90.00
#
_symmetry.space_group_name_H-M   'P 1'
#
loop_
_entity.id
_entity.type
_entity.pdbx_description
1 polymer ?
#
loop_
_entity_poly.entity_id
_entity_poly.type
_entity_poly.pdbx_seq_one_letter_code
_entity_poly.pdbx_strand_id
1 'polypeptide(L)' 'MILTTTPSIEGRSIAQYHGIVVGEAITGANFVKDIFASVRDLVGGRSGAYENELNNARKIAFQELEEDARAIG' A
#
# COMPACT_ATOMS: atom_id res chain seq x y z
N MET A 1 3.76 11.63 7.57
CA MET A 1 4.94 10.90 8.08
C MET A 1 5.98 10.80 6.96
N ILE A 2 7.28 10.72 7.24
CA ILE A 2 8.25 10.40 6.17
C ILE A 2 8.21 8.88 5.97
N LEU A 3 7.82 8.44 4.78
CA LEU A 3 7.91 7.05 4.36
C LEU A 3 9.05 6.90 3.37
N THR A 4 9.86 5.86 3.53
CA THR A 4 10.95 5.57 2.62
C THR A 4 11.19 4.07 2.54
N THR A 5 11.64 3.61 1.38
CA THR A 5 12.16 2.25 1.19
C THR A 5 13.66 2.15 1.48
N THR A 6 14.30 3.28 1.79
CA THR A 6 15.72 3.34 2.19
C THR A 6 15.89 3.08 3.69
N PRO A 7 17.04 2.54 4.14
CA PRO A 7 17.29 2.30 5.55
C PRO A 7 17.61 3.58 6.36
N SER A 8 17.82 4.72 5.71
CA SER A 8 18.15 6.01 6.34
C SER A 8 17.59 7.20 5.57
N ILE A 9 17.52 8.37 6.22
CA ILE A 9 17.10 9.65 5.65
C ILE A 9 18.31 10.59 5.63
N GLU A 10 18.68 11.11 4.45
CA GLU A 10 19.80 12.04 4.31
C GLU A 10 19.59 13.31 5.17
N GLY A 11 20.66 13.76 5.84
CA GLY A 11 20.62 14.93 6.72
C GLY A 11 19.87 14.72 8.04
N ARG A 12 19.44 13.49 8.37
CA ARG A 12 18.80 13.15 9.64
C ARG A 12 19.44 11.91 10.28
N SER A 13 19.69 11.95 11.58
CA SER A 13 20.08 10.78 12.37
C SER A 13 18.85 10.14 13.02
N ILE A 14 18.80 8.80 13.05
CA ILE A 14 17.76 8.05 13.77
C ILE A 14 18.11 8.08 15.26
N ALA A 15 17.24 8.67 16.08
CA ALA A 15 17.45 8.77 17.52
C ALA A 15 17.02 7.50 18.28
N GLN A 16 15.95 6.84 17.81
CA GLN A 16 15.34 5.68 18.45
C GLN A 16 14.73 4.75 17.39
N TYR A 17 14.68 3.46 17.70
CA TYR A 17 14.01 2.43 16.91
C TYR A 17 12.86 1.86 17.72
N HIS A 18 11.63 2.00 17.23
CA HIS A 18 10.41 1.62 17.97
C HIS A 18 9.90 0.21 17.63
N GLY A 19 10.67 -0.57 16.86
CA GLY A 19 10.26 -1.88 16.34
C GLY A 19 9.70 -1.80 14.92
N ILE A 20 9.29 -2.95 14.40
CA ILE A 20 8.72 -3.07 13.05
C ILE A 20 7.21 -2.90 13.15
N VAL A 21 6.65 -2.13 12.23
CA VAL A 21 5.19 -2.01 12.00
C VAL A 21 4.86 -2.51 10.59
N VAL A 22 3.64 -2.98 10.40
CA VAL A 22 3.13 -3.49 9.13
C VAL A 22 1.71 -2.98 8.97
N GLY A 23 1.33 -2.61 7.75
CA GLY A 23 -0.07 -2.35 7.40
C GLY A 23 -0.47 -3.25 6.25
N GLU A 24 -1.72 -3.72 6.26
CA GLU A 24 -2.22 -4.70 5.32
C GLU A 24 -3.55 -4.24 4.72
N ALA A 25 -3.81 -4.63 3.48
CA ALA A 25 -5.10 -4.37 2.86
C ALA A 25 -5.50 -5.58 2.03
N ILE A 26 -6.66 -6.17 2.38
CA ILE A 26 -7.19 -7.35 1.71
C ILE A 26 -8.34 -6.90 0.80
N THR A 27 -8.16 -7.04 -0.50
CA THR A 27 -9.21 -6.75 -1.47
C THR A 27 -10.15 -7.96 -1.63
N GLY A 28 -11.46 -7.73 -1.54
CA GLY A 28 -12.47 -8.79 -1.52
C GLY A 28 -12.61 -9.60 -2.82
N ALA A 29 -13.07 -10.85 -2.70
CA ALA A 29 -13.20 -11.81 -3.82
C ALA A 29 -14.17 -11.36 -4.95
N ASN A 30 -15.14 -10.50 -4.64
CA ASN A 30 -16.05 -9.94 -5.65
C ASN A 30 -15.32 -9.06 -6.66
N PHE A 31 -14.31 -8.31 -6.23
CA PHE A 31 -13.49 -7.49 -7.11
C PHE A 31 -12.62 -8.33 -8.05
N VAL A 32 -12.04 -9.41 -7.54
CA VAL A 32 -11.27 -10.37 -8.34
C VAL A 32 -12.12 -10.88 -9.51
N LYS A 33 -13.38 -11.23 -9.23
CA LYS A 33 -14.36 -11.64 -10.25
C LYS A 33 -14.64 -10.53 -11.27
N ASP A 34 -14.80 -9.29 -10.83
CA ASP A 34 -15.09 -8.14 -11.70
C ASP A 34 -13.90 -7.79 -12.62
N ILE A 35 -12.66 -7.90 -12.12
CA ILE A 35 -11.46 -7.80 -12.95
C ILE A 35 -11.46 -8.91 -14.01
N PHE A 36 -11.61 -10.16 -13.60
CA PHE A 36 -11.57 -11.30 -14.53
C PHE A 36 -12.70 -11.25 -15.57
N ALA A 37 -13.86 -10.69 -15.23
CA ALA A 37 -14.94 -10.44 -16.17
C ALA A 37 -14.59 -9.33 -17.18
N SER A 38 -13.87 -8.28 -16.75
CA SER A 38 -13.48 -7.12 -17.58
C SER A 38 -12.21 -7.32 -18.43
N VAL A 39 -11.32 -8.25 -18.06
CA VAL A 39 -10.01 -8.46 -18.72
C VAL A 39 -10.14 -9.26 -20.03
N ARG A 40 -11.31 -9.82 -20.32
CA ARG A 40 -11.55 -10.63 -21.53
C ARG A 40 -11.38 -9.83 -22.84
N ASP A 41 -11.43 -8.49 -22.78
CA ASP A 41 -11.33 -7.59 -23.95
C ASP A 41 -10.09 -6.66 -23.95
N LEU A 42 -9.20 -6.73 -22.95
CA LEU A 42 -8.13 -5.74 -22.74
C LEU A 42 -6.72 -6.35 -22.88
N VAL A 43 -6.31 -6.57 -24.12
CA VAL A 43 -4.89 -6.76 -24.48
C VAL A 43 -4.24 -5.38 -24.57
N GLY A 44 -3.44 -5.01 -23.56
CA GLY A 44 -2.45 -3.94 -23.65
C GLY A 44 -2.76 -2.65 -22.90
N GLY A 45 -2.04 -2.44 -21.79
CA GLY A 45 -1.89 -1.14 -21.14
C GLY A 45 -2.91 -0.86 -20.04
N ARG A 46 -2.43 -0.86 -18.78
CA ARG A 46 -3.10 -0.29 -17.60
C ARG A 46 -4.62 -0.43 -17.58
N SER A 47 -5.12 -1.62 -17.24
CA SER A 47 -6.55 -1.81 -16.97
C SER A 47 -6.93 -0.92 -15.77
N GLY A 48 -7.51 0.26 -16.04
CA GLY A 48 -7.67 1.31 -15.03
C GLY A 48 -8.40 0.85 -13.76
N ALA A 49 -9.36 -0.08 -13.87
CA ALA A 49 -10.04 -0.66 -12.70
C ALA A 49 -9.11 -1.48 -11.79
N TYR A 50 -8.23 -2.30 -12.37
CA TYR A 50 -7.25 -3.10 -11.62
C TYR A 50 -6.22 -2.21 -10.91
N GLU A 51 -5.64 -1.27 -11.64
CA GLU A 51 -4.65 -0.35 -11.07
C GLU A 51 -5.26 0.55 -9.99
N ASN A 52 -6.48 1.05 -10.20
CA ASN A 52 -7.16 1.89 -9.22
C ASN A 52 -7.35 1.15 -7.89
N GLU A 53 -7.77 -0.11 -7.94
CA GLU A 53 -8.01 -0.85 -6.70
C GLU A 53 -6.72 -1.28 -6.00
N LEU A 54 -5.69 -1.68 -6.75
CA LEU A 54 -4.37 -1.91 -6.14
C LEU A 54 -3.83 -0.64 -5.48
N ASN A 55 -4.06 0.52 -6.10
CA ASN A 55 -3.69 1.80 -5.51
C ASN A 55 -4.53 2.10 -4.25
N ASN A 56 -5.82 1.76 -4.23
CA ASN A 56 -6.67 1.90 -3.05
C ASN A 56 -6.18 1.00 -1.91
N ALA A 57 -5.96 -0.29 -2.18
CA ALA A 57 -5.41 -1.23 -1.21
C ALA A 57 -4.07 -0.74 -0.64
N ARG A 58 -3.17 -0.26 -1.50
CA ARG A 58 -1.89 0.30 -1.07
C ARG A 58 -2.06 1.52 -0.16
N LYS A 59 -3.01 2.42 -0.45
CA LYS A 59 -3.30 3.58 0.40
C LYS A 59 -3.81 3.16 1.78
N ILE A 60 -4.70 2.17 1.83
CA ILE A 60 -5.23 1.63 3.09
C ILE A 60 -4.10 1.02 3.92
N ALA A 61 -3.27 0.19 3.30
CA ALA A 61 -2.12 -0.43 3.98
C ALA A 61 -1.12 0.61 4.49
N PHE A 62 -0.83 1.67 3.72
CA PHE A 62 0.03 2.75 4.21
C PHE A 62 -0.61 3.55 5.34
N GLN A 63 -1.92 3.77 5.28
CA GLN A 63 -2.63 4.47 6.35
C GLN A 63 -2.53 3.69 7.67
N GLU A 64 -2.79 2.38 7.65
CA GLU A 64 -2.65 1.51 8.84
C GLU A 64 -1.21 1.50 9.36
N LEU A 65 -0.22 1.37 8.46
CA LEU A 65 1.20 1.42 8.81
C LEU A 65 1.58 2.75 9.49
N GLU A 66 1.06 3.88 8.99
CA GLU A 66 1.30 5.21 9.59
C GLU A 66 0.56 5.42 10.91
N GLU A 67 -0.58 4.75 11.13
CA GLU A 67 -1.34 4.77 12.39
C GLU A 67 -0.60 3.98 13.47
N ASP A 68 -0.17 2.76 13.16
CA ASP A 68 0.63 1.93 14.07
C ASP A 68 1.96 2.57 14.43
N ALA A 69 2.65 3.18 13.44
CA ALA A 69 3.89 3.90 13.70
C ALA A 69 3.71 5.09 14.66
N ARG A 70 2.57 5.80 14.58
CA ARG A 70 2.23 6.90 15.51
C ARG A 70 1.86 6.41 16.91
N ALA A 71 1.36 5.18 17.04
CA ALA A 71 0.98 4.62 18.33
C ALA A 71 2.20 4.29 19.22
N ILE A 72 3.38 4.09 18.60
CA ILE A 72 4.61 3.68 19.28
C ILE A 72 5.64 4.81 19.45
N GLY A 73 5.39 6.02 18.92
CA GLY A 73 6.26 7.20 19.06
C GLY A 73 6.05 8.23 17.94
#